data_AF-A0AAD2FFE2-F1
#
_entry.id   AF-A0AAD2FFE2-F1
#
_cell.length_a   1.000
_cell.length_b   1.000
_cell.length_c   1.000
_cell.angle_alpha   90.00
_cell.angle_beta   90.00
_cell.angle_gamma   90.00
#
_symmetry.space_group_name_H-M   'P 1'
#
loop_
_entity.id
_entity.type
_entity.pdbx_description
1 polymer ?
#
loop_
_entity_poly.entity_id
_entity_poly.type
_entity_poly.pdbx_seq_one_letter_code
_entity_poly.pdbx_strand_id
1 'polypeptide(L)'
;MELGVESSSPSNNKGGESSHDQISGQRSSPIITAEPSNHTFMPSSSSEAHDTYKILGVKGRDRVEKKNTTKPTYITSRLLSLRSKFQTKVKRAVWKWHGKLIPILHWQDWVETRFFSHCLTKSKGSPALPPPPPPPPPPKELFVNLRVLWNKVISSLDPTSPVYEGKVISNPNVDKSNRDGNDEATDTIPTTSSVSRLPNKSDWWSYRLLPPTTRWILAIIPSFLFPRWFHANIELRTAYLNRAVDHMIDRRMRIWEEEAKQEDYLLQQRKEQHHPKMMIRETPRPNKIRLVILGAGYDTRSVRLLQQGRVDQVWEFDLPPVMESKRWLLNRRGLWNAPIPFHQWEQGKPLKNDTLKNDQSSSGTTHENNNSDITSTTASIQETKGMKVADLQCIGLDLNQPDNFRLAMEYLVQENTDATSDDSSLGANEWYTIVISEALFLYLEPDIPAQLLTICQNLFSSENRRIQKGGETGSTSHSQSPPHSESLAFCFADRLLEVPLEQSHDENAIQQWFDKIGWTLVDWLPKEGATRQMGISRPI
;
A
#
# COMPACT_ATOMS: atom_id res chain seq x y z
N MET A 1 -53.69 -14.25 45.30
CA MET A 1 -53.71 -13.76 43.92
C MET A 1 -52.84 -14.67 43.11
N GLU A 2 -53.51 -15.54 42.36
CA GLU A 2 -52.97 -16.49 41.38
C GLU A 2 -52.52 -15.78 40.09
N LEU A 3 -52.10 -16.62 39.12
CA LEU A 3 -51.76 -16.40 37.70
C LEU A 3 -50.24 -16.43 37.47
N GLY A 4 -49.67 -17.26 36.60
CA GLY A 4 -50.23 -18.20 35.61
C GLY A 4 -49.16 -18.41 34.54
N VAL A 5 -48.73 -19.66 34.33
CA VAL A 5 -47.72 -20.05 33.33
C VAL A 5 -48.45 -20.85 32.26
N GLU A 6 -48.41 -20.40 31.01
CA GLU A 6 -48.85 -21.18 29.86
C GLU A 6 -47.66 -21.61 28.99
N SER A 7 -47.64 -22.90 28.71
CA SER A 7 -46.76 -23.63 27.80
C SER A 7 -47.50 -23.95 26.51
N SER A 8 -46.85 -23.83 25.35
CA SER A 8 -47.35 -24.36 24.08
C SER A 8 -46.36 -25.33 23.43
N SER A 9 -46.89 -26.48 23.02
CA SER A 9 -46.24 -27.63 22.38
C SER A 9 -46.44 -27.60 20.85
N PRO A 10 -45.67 -28.39 20.06
CA PRO A 10 -45.72 -28.36 18.59
C PRO A 10 -46.67 -29.41 17.99
N SER A 11 -47.21 -29.12 16.80
CA SER A 11 -48.05 -30.03 16.01
C SER A 11 -47.31 -30.69 14.86
N ASN A 12 -47.53 -32.00 14.74
CA ASN A 12 -47.16 -32.88 13.64
C ASN A 12 -47.97 -32.58 12.36
N ASN A 13 -47.39 -32.82 11.19
CA ASN A 13 -48.17 -33.11 9.99
C ASN A 13 -47.54 -34.25 9.17
N LYS A 14 -48.35 -35.27 8.88
CA LYS A 14 -48.09 -36.42 8.01
C LYS A 14 -49.20 -36.47 6.95
N GLY A 15 -48.83 -36.85 5.73
CA GLY A 15 -49.68 -37.65 4.84
C GLY A 15 -50.17 -36.95 3.57
N GLY A 16 -49.98 -37.62 2.42
CA GLY A 16 -50.66 -37.31 1.16
C GLY A 16 -49.97 -37.84 -0.08
N GLU A 17 -50.17 -39.12 -0.41
CA GLU A 17 -49.96 -39.71 -1.75
C GLU A 17 -51.13 -39.35 -2.67
N SER A 18 -50.89 -39.11 -3.97
CA SER A 18 -51.78 -39.58 -5.05
C SER A 18 -51.13 -39.53 -6.45
N SER A 19 -51.56 -40.48 -7.28
CA SER A 19 -51.07 -40.94 -8.58
C SER A 19 -51.75 -40.28 -9.80
N HIS A 20 -51.34 -40.71 -11.01
CA HIS A 20 -51.85 -40.44 -12.39
C HIS A 20 -51.34 -39.16 -13.09
N ASP A 21 -51.01 -39.10 -14.38
CA ASP A 21 -51.11 -40.05 -15.49
C ASP A 21 -50.15 -39.71 -16.67
N GLN A 22 -50.05 -40.66 -17.58
CA GLN A 22 -49.25 -40.77 -18.82
C GLN A 22 -49.34 -39.59 -19.82
N ILE A 23 -48.23 -39.28 -20.51
CA ILE A 23 -48.23 -38.97 -21.97
C ILE A 23 -46.95 -39.53 -22.62
N SER A 24 -47.15 -40.25 -23.72
CA SER A 24 -46.17 -40.86 -24.61
C SER A 24 -45.57 -39.87 -25.62
N GLY A 25 -44.35 -40.14 -26.09
CA GLY A 25 -43.75 -39.35 -27.17
C GLY A 25 -42.39 -39.90 -27.62
N GLN A 26 -42.44 -40.84 -28.57
CA GLN A 26 -41.28 -41.34 -29.33
C GLN A 26 -40.55 -40.19 -30.05
N ARG A 27 -39.21 -40.23 -30.07
CA ARG A 27 -38.42 -40.15 -31.31
C ARG A 27 -36.96 -40.49 -31.09
N SER A 28 -36.47 -41.29 -32.02
CA SER A 28 -35.17 -41.92 -32.14
C SER A 28 -34.19 -41.10 -32.99
N SER A 29 -32.90 -41.45 -32.85
CA SER A 29 -31.72 -41.21 -33.73
C SER A 29 -30.74 -40.10 -33.25
N PRO A 30 -29.47 -40.13 -33.71
CA PRO A 30 -28.45 -41.09 -33.32
C PRO A 30 -27.20 -40.40 -32.72
N ILE A 31 -26.48 -41.16 -31.91
CA ILE A 31 -25.18 -40.79 -31.32
C ILE A 31 -24.12 -40.82 -32.42
N ILE A 32 -23.59 -39.65 -32.78
CA ILE A 32 -22.31 -39.51 -33.49
C ILE A 32 -21.25 -39.19 -32.43
N THR A 33 -20.46 -40.21 -32.07
CA THR A 33 -19.20 -40.05 -31.34
C THR A 33 -18.14 -39.55 -32.32
N ALA A 34 -17.80 -38.27 -32.24
CA ALA A 34 -16.57 -37.74 -32.80
C ALA A 34 -15.58 -37.52 -31.65
N GLU A 35 -14.47 -38.26 -31.70
CA GLU A 35 -13.30 -38.05 -30.85
C GLU A 35 -12.71 -36.65 -31.08
N PRO A 36 -12.50 -35.83 -30.04
CA PRO A 36 -11.59 -34.71 -30.12
C PRO A 36 -10.16 -35.18 -29.84
N SER A 37 -9.30 -35.02 -30.84
CA SER A 37 -7.87 -35.19 -30.77
C SER A 37 -7.27 -34.33 -29.65
N ASN A 38 -6.70 -35.00 -28.65
CA ASN A 38 -5.90 -34.40 -27.59
C ASN A 38 -4.62 -33.80 -28.18
N HIS A 39 -4.66 -32.52 -28.54
CA HIS A 39 -3.46 -31.69 -28.54
C HIS A 39 -3.32 -31.03 -27.17
N THR A 40 -2.68 -31.77 -26.26
CA THR A 40 -2.15 -31.24 -25.01
C THR A 40 -1.05 -30.23 -25.34
N PHE A 41 -1.43 -28.96 -25.40
CA PHE A 41 -0.48 -27.85 -25.35
C PHE A 41 0.03 -27.77 -23.92
N MET A 42 1.23 -28.30 -23.69
CA MET A 42 1.99 -28.08 -22.46
C MET A 42 2.34 -26.58 -22.40
N PRO A 43 1.88 -25.81 -21.39
CA PRO A 43 2.51 -24.54 -21.13
C PRO A 43 3.95 -24.83 -20.70
N SER A 44 4.91 -24.32 -21.47
CA SER A 44 6.31 -24.28 -21.08
C SER A 44 6.39 -23.69 -19.68
N SER A 45 6.83 -24.49 -18.71
CA SER A 45 7.14 -24.07 -17.35
C SER A 45 8.20 -22.96 -17.42
N SER A 46 7.76 -21.73 -17.21
CA SER A 46 8.63 -20.56 -17.18
C SER A 46 9.57 -20.63 -15.98
N SER A 47 10.80 -20.20 -16.18
CA SER A 47 11.88 -20.12 -15.19
C SER A 47 11.64 -19.08 -14.08
N GLU A 48 10.41 -18.63 -13.87
CA GLU A 48 10.08 -17.51 -12.96
C GLU A 48 9.95 -17.93 -11.50
N ALA A 49 9.70 -19.21 -11.20
CA ALA A 49 9.57 -19.71 -9.82
C ALA A 49 10.91 -19.72 -9.02
N HIS A 50 12.04 -19.39 -9.65
CA HIS A 50 13.36 -19.45 -9.00
C HIS A 50 13.83 -18.14 -8.33
N ASP A 51 13.06 -17.05 -8.41
CA ASP A 51 13.46 -15.72 -7.91
C ASP A 51 12.87 -15.35 -6.53
N THR A 52 12.00 -16.16 -5.95
CA THR A 52 11.29 -15.93 -4.66
C THR A 52 12.25 -15.68 -3.48
N TYR A 53 13.39 -16.39 -3.41
CA TYR A 53 14.39 -16.18 -2.35
C TYR A 53 15.37 -15.02 -2.61
N LYS A 54 15.39 -14.44 -3.82
CA LYS A 54 16.27 -13.30 -4.13
C LYS A 54 15.79 -11.99 -3.51
N ILE A 55 14.48 -11.81 -3.30
CA ILE A 55 13.94 -10.52 -2.82
C ILE A 55 14.55 -10.15 -1.46
N LEU A 56 14.79 -11.12 -0.56
CA LEU A 56 15.50 -10.82 0.69
C LEU A 56 17.03 -10.86 0.60
N GLY A 57 17.61 -11.27 -0.52
CA GLY A 57 19.04 -11.58 -0.64
C GLY A 57 19.48 -12.75 0.25
N VAL A 58 18.52 -13.55 0.73
CA VAL A 58 18.82 -14.73 1.53
C VAL A 58 19.14 -15.83 0.53
N LYS A 59 20.44 -16.09 0.30
CA LYS A 59 20.88 -17.32 -0.37
C LYS A 59 20.09 -18.48 0.24
N GLY A 60 19.34 -19.20 -0.59
CA GLY A 60 18.61 -20.39 -0.16
C GLY A 60 19.55 -21.23 0.69
N ARG A 61 19.11 -21.58 1.91
CA ARG A 61 19.80 -22.62 2.68
C ARG A 61 19.58 -23.90 1.92
N ASP A 62 20.51 -24.21 1.01
CA ASP A 62 20.63 -25.54 0.47
C ASP A 62 20.70 -26.50 1.65
N ARG A 63 19.69 -27.36 1.70
CA ARG A 63 19.62 -28.66 2.37
C ARG A 63 20.75 -28.87 3.38
N VAL A 64 20.50 -28.51 4.65
CA VAL A 64 21.40 -28.80 5.77
C VAL A 64 21.68 -30.30 5.79
N GLU A 65 22.88 -30.69 5.36
CA GLU A 65 23.45 -32.00 5.64
C GLU A 65 23.33 -32.27 7.14
N LYS A 66 22.75 -33.43 7.49
CA LYS A 66 22.66 -33.93 8.86
C LYS A 66 24.07 -34.21 9.41
N LYS A 67 24.80 -33.17 9.79
CA LYS A 67 26.01 -33.32 10.61
C LYS A 67 25.59 -33.58 12.05
N ASN A 68 26.07 -34.69 12.59
CA ASN A 68 25.83 -35.18 13.94
C ASN A 68 25.96 -34.06 14.98
N THR A 69 24.82 -33.61 15.50
CA THR A 69 24.76 -32.61 16.57
C THR A 69 25.07 -33.28 17.89
N THR A 70 26.21 -32.91 18.47
CA THR A 70 26.58 -33.25 19.85
C THR A 70 25.50 -32.69 20.77
N LYS A 71 24.87 -33.55 21.58
CA LYS A 71 23.79 -33.15 22.50
C LYS A 71 24.30 -32.03 23.43
N PRO A 72 23.61 -30.87 23.52
CA PRO A 72 24.01 -29.81 24.44
C PRO A 72 24.01 -30.34 25.88
N THR A 73 25.11 -30.12 26.59
CA THR A 73 25.26 -30.48 28.00
C THR A 73 24.14 -29.84 28.84
N TYR A 74 23.62 -30.58 29.83
CA TYR A 74 22.51 -30.17 30.71
C TYR A 74 22.65 -28.76 31.33
N ILE A 75 23.89 -28.29 31.52
CA ILE A 75 24.20 -26.96 32.04
C ILE A 75 23.84 -25.86 31.03
N THR A 76 24.11 -26.07 29.73
CA THR A 76 23.81 -25.08 28.69
C THR A 76 22.31 -24.95 28.44
N SER A 77 21.55 -26.06 28.51
CA SER A 77 20.08 -26.02 28.38
C SER A 77 19.40 -25.29 29.55
N ARG A 78 19.90 -25.44 30.78
CA ARG A 78 19.36 -24.75 31.97
C ARG A 78 19.66 -23.23 31.92
N LEU A 79 20.86 -22.83 31.51
CA LEU A 79 21.21 -21.42 31.36
C LEU A 79 20.42 -20.74 30.22
N LEU A 80 20.20 -21.43 29.10
CA LEU A 80 19.35 -20.95 28.01
C LEU A 80 17.89 -20.79 28.44
N SER A 81 17.37 -21.73 29.25
CA SER A 81 16.02 -21.65 29.82
C SER A 81 15.85 -20.49 30.80
N LEU A 82 16.84 -20.26 31.68
CA LEU A 82 16.82 -19.13 32.60
C LEU A 82 16.92 -17.80 31.85
N ARG A 83 17.77 -17.70 30.82
CA ARG A 83 17.88 -16.52 29.95
C ARG A 83 16.56 -16.24 29.24
N SER A 84 15.87 -17.25 28.72
CA SER A 84 14.57 -17.06 28.04
C SER A 84 13.48 -16.59 29.01
N LYS A 85 13.41 -17.16 30.22
CA LYS A 85 12.44 -16.76 31.27
C LYS A 85 12.71 -15.34 31.77
N PHE A 86 13.96 -15.00 32.05
CA PHE A 86 14.35 -13.66 32.49
C PHE A 86 14.06 -12.63 31.41
N GLN A 87 14.46 -12.91 30.15
CA GLN A 87 14.11 -12.07 29.02
C GLN A 87 12.60 -11.87 28.99
N THR A 88 11.78 -12.93 29.01
CA THR A 88 10.30 -12.85 28.96
C THR A 88 9.71 -11.91 30.01
N LYS A 89 10.17 -11.96 31.27
CA LYS A 89 9.69 -11.06 32.33
C LYS A 89 10.07 -9.61 32.07
N VAL A 90 11.34 -9.35 31.72
CA VAL A 90 11.80 -8.01 31.34
C VAL A 90 11.02 -7.50 30.11
N LYS A 91 10.77 -8.37 29.10
CA LYS A 91 9.97 -8.01 27.92
C LYS A 91 8.60 -7.50 28.31
N ARG A 92 7.89 -8.25 29.16
CA ARG A 92 6.55 -7.89 29.62
C ARG A 92 6.55 -6.60 30.44
N ALA A 93 7.55 -6.40 31.30
CA ALA A 93 7.65 -5.21 32.13
C ALA A 93 7.89 -3.94 31.29
N VAL A 94 8.88 -3.98 30.39
CA VAL A 94 9.17 -2.88 29.45
C VAL A 94 7.97 -2.61 28.54
N TRP A 95 7.32 -3.65 28.01
CA TRP A 95 6.12 -3.51 27.17
C TRP A 95 4.93 -2.89 27.92
N LYS A 96 4.75 -3.24 29.19
CA LYS A 96 3.71 -2.67 30.07
C LYS A 96 4.02 -1.21 30.39
N TRP A 97 5.29 -0.87 30.65
CA TRP A 97 5.70 0.50 30.91
C TRP A 97 5.57 1.37 29.66
N HIS A 98 6.00 0.86 28.51
CA HIS A 98 5.84 1.50 27.20
C HIS A 98 4.37 1.81 26.89
N GLY A 99 3.47 0.84 27.08
CA GLY A 99 2.03 1.06 26.89
C GLY A 99 1.43 2.13 27.82
N LYS A 100 2.00 2.32 29.02
CA LYS A 100 1.59 3.39 29.94
C LYS A 100 2.15 4.77 29.55
N LEU A 101 3.31 4.81 28.89
CA LEU A 101 3.92 6.06 28.45
C LEU A 101 3.25 6.66 27.21
N ILE A 102 2.78 5.83 26.27
CA ILE A 102 2.20 6.32 25.01
C ILE A 102 1.10 7.38 25.26
N PRO A 103 0.10 7.15 26.13
CA PRO A 103 -0.91 8.19 26.39
C PRO A 103 -0.34 9.50 26.96
N ILE A 104 0.74 9.42 27.74
CA ILE A 104 1.40 10.59 28.33
C ILE A 104 2.17 11.37 27.25
N LEU A 105 2.88 10.64 26.39
CA LEU A 105 3.70 11.22 25.32
C LEU A 105 2.86 11.89 24.23
N HIS A 106 1.66 11.37 24.00
CA HIS A 106 0.71 11.89 23.00
C HIS A 106 -0.42 12.72 23.59
N TRP A 107 -0.37 13.04 24.89
CA TRP A 107 -1.37 13.90 25.54
C TRP A 107 -1.48 15.25 24.84
N GLN A 108 -0.34 15.83 24.44
CA GLN A 108 -0.31 17.12 23.77
C GLN A 108 -0.91 17.07 22.36
N ASP A 109 -0.68 15.99 21.61
CA ASP A 109 -1.32 15.82 20.29
C ASP A 109 -2.82 15.82 20.43
N TRP A 110 -3.35 15.09 21.41
CA TRP A 110 -4.79 15.05 21.65
C TRP A 110 -5.37 16.44 21.99
N VAL A 111 -4.66 17.22 22.81
CA VAL A 111 -5.05 18.60 23.12
C VAL A 111 -5.00 19.48 21.86
N GLU A 112 -3.96 19.35 21.05
CA GLU A 112 -3.78 20.15 19.82
C GLU A 112 -4.80 19.79 18.73
N THR A 113 -5.04 18.51 18.45
CA THR A 113 -6.06 18.06 17.47
C THR A 113 -7.46 18.51 17.89
N ARG A 114 -7.75 18.47 19.20
CA ARG A 114 -9.03 18.92 19.76
C ARG A 114 -9.24 20.42 19.63
N PHE A 115 -8.21 21.22 19.89
CA PHE A 115 -8.29 22.67 19.74
C PHE A 115 -8.60 23.03 18.28
N PHE A 116 -7.99 22.30 17.34
CA PHE A 116 -8.14 22.57 15.91
C PHE A 116 -9.51 22.19 15.35
N SER A 117 -10.06 21.02 15.71
CA SER A 117 -11.43 20.62 15.33
C SER A 117 -12.46 21.65 15.80
N HIS A 118 -12.24 22.22 16.99
CA HIS A 118 -13.10 23.26 17.54
C HIS A 118 -12.92 24.64 16.87
N CYS A 119 -11.72 24.96 16.36
CA CYS A 119 -11.47 26.18 15.60
C CYS A 119 -12.05 26.12 14.18
N LEU A 120 -12.02 24.96 13.52
CA LEU A 120 -12.56 24.78 12.17
C LEU A 120 -14.09 24.94 12.11
N THR A 121 -14.79 24.72 13.22
CA THR A 121 -16.25 24.87 13.31
C THR A 121 -16.71 26.29 13.67
N LYS A 122 -15.81 27.19 14.09
CA LYS A 122 -16.14 28.59 14.33
C LYS A 122 -16.15 29.39 13.03
N SER A 123 -17.21 29.22 12.24
CA SER A 123 -17.60 30.20 11.23
C SER A 123 -17.89 31.55 11.91
N LYS A 124 -17.21 32.62 11.45
CA LYS A 124 -17.42 33.98 11.94
C LYS A 124 -18.86 34.40 11.63
N GLY A 125 -19.73 34.39 12.64
CA GLY A 125 -21.10 34.93 12.52
C GLY A 125 -22.17 34.16 13.29
N SER A 126 -21.89 32.93 13.75
CA SER A 126 -22.89 32.20 14.55
C SER A 126 -22.96 32.73 15.99
N PRO A 127 -24.18 32.95 16.54
CA PRO A 127 -24.37 33.34 17.93
C PRO A 127 -23.71 32.34 18.88
N ALA A 128 -23.30 32.83 20.05
CA ALA A 128 -22.59 32.03 21.06
C ALA A 128 -23.40 30.78 21.44
N LEU A 129 -23.05 29.65 20.81
CA LEU A 129 -23.60 28.35 21.18
C LEU A 129 -23.13 27.99 22.60
N PRO A 130 -23.94 27.23 23.36
CA PRO A 130 -23.53 26.73 24.66
C PRO A 130 -22.19 26.00 24.55
N PRO A 131 -21.36 26.02 25.61
CA PRO A 131 -20.10 25.29 25.61
C PRO A 131 -20.39 23.84 25.25
N PRO A 132 -19.70 23.26 24.25
CA PRO A 132 -20.00 21.90 23.83
C PRO A 132 -19.75 20.94 25.00
N PRO A 133 -20.48 19.81 25.04
CA PRO A 133 -20.25 18.79 26.03
C PRO A 133 -18.78 18.36 26.04
N PRO A 134 -18.24 17.90 27.19
CA PRO A 134 -16.91 17.33 27.23
C PRO A 134 -16.82 16.23 26.18
N PRO A 135 -15.78 16.23 25.32
CA PRO A 135 -15.71 15.30 24.22
C PRO A 135 -15.57 13.88 24.74
N PRO A 136 -15.99 12.88 23.94
CA PRO A 136 -15.72 11.51 24.26
C PRO A 136 -14.21 11.27 24.41
N PRO A 137 -13.80 10.30 25.26
CA PRO A 137 -12.41 9.88 25.34
C PRO A 137 -11.91 9.44 23.94
N PRO A 138 -10.62 9.62 23.63
CA PRO A 138 -10.07 9.24 22.34
C PRO A 138 -10.37 7.76 22.04
N PRO A 139 -10.68 7.41 20.78
CA PRO A 139 -10.94 6.04 20.40
C PRO A 139 -9.70 5.20 20.72
N LYS A 140 -9.91 4.02 21.30
CA LYS A 140 -8.84 3.11 21.74
C LYS A 140 -7.88 2.75 20.59
N GLU A 141 -8.39 2.74 19.36
CA GLU A 141 -7.65 2.46 18.12
C GLU A 141 -6.52 3.46 17.84
N LEU A 142 -6.70 4.74 18.21
CA LEU A 142 -5.67 5.76 18.01
C LEU A 142 -4.37 5.38 18.73
N PHE A 143 -4.48 4.86 19.96
CA PHE A 143 -3.32 4.44 20.75
C PHE A 143 -2.63 3.20 20.18
N VAL A 144 -3.36 2.32 19.51
CA VAL A 144 -2.79 1.15 18.83
C VAL A 144 -1.92 1.62 17.67
N ASN A 145 -2.40 2.56 16.86
CA ASN A 145 -1.65 3.10 15.72
C ASN A 145 -0.43 3.90 16.15
N LEU A 146 -0.53 4.70 17.23
CA LEU A 146 0.62 5.41 17.79
C LEU A 146 1.68 4.46 18.35
N ARG A 147 1.26 3.32 18.93
CA ARG A 147 2.19 2.28 19.38
C ARG A 147 2.96 1.66 18.21
N VAL A 148 2.28 1.39 17.11
CA VAL A 148 2.91 0.86 15.90
C VAL A 148 3.88 1.89 15.32
N LEU A 149 3.48 3.15 15.20
CA LEU A 149 4.34 4.25 14.77
C LEU A 149 5.60 4.34 15.64
N TRP A 150 5.46 4.27 16.96
CA TRP A 150 6.60 4.31 17.88
C TRP A 150 7.60 3.18 17.62
N ASN A 151 7.10 1.95 17.43
CA ASN A 151 7.97 0.82 17.13
C ASN A 151 8.63 0.97 15.76
N LYS A 152 7.90 1.47 14.75
CA LYS A 152 8.45 1.79 13.42
C LYS A 152 9.58 2.82 13.54
N VAL A 153 9.37 3.89 14.31
CA VAL A 153 10.38 4.92 14.56
C VAL A 153 11.62 4.34 15.22
N ILE A 154 11.49 3.55 16.29
CA ILE A 154 12.68 2.95 16.91
C ILE A 154 13.43 2.10 15.89
N SER A 155 12.70 1.33 15.08
CA SER A 155 13.30 0.47 14.04
C SER A 155 14.00 1.29 12.97
N SER A 156 13.49 2.48 12.63
CA SER A 156 14.07 3.37 11.63
C SER A 156 15.25 4.19 12.16
N LEU A 157 15.42 4.27 13.48
CA LEU A 157 16.55 4.93 14.14
C LEU A 157 17.77 4.03 14.37
N ASP A 158 17.61 2.70 14.31
CA ASP A 158 18.72 1.75 14.48
C ASP A 158 19.54 1.62 13.19
N PRO A 159 20.82 2.04 13.13
CA PRO A 159 21.64 1.97 11.91
C PRO A 159 21.86 0.54 11.39
N THR A 160 21.67 -0.47 12.24
CA THR A 160 21.81 -1.89 11.88
C THR A 160 20.52 -2.51 11.36
N SER A 161 19.42 -1.75 11.41
CA SER A 161 18.11 -2.14 10.94
C SER A 161 18.04 -2.03 9.41
N PRO A 162 17.45 -3.03 8.70
CA PRO A 162 17.16 -2.94 7.28
C PRO A 162 16.10 -1.88 6.97
N VAL A 163 15.37 -1.37 7.96
CA VAL A 163 14.39 -0.28 7.81
C VAL A 163 14.94 1.07 8.27
N TYR A 164 16.25 1.16 8.48
CA TYR A 164 16.92 2.41 8.83
C TYR A 164 16.71 3.46 7.74
N GLU A 165 15.98 4.54 8.07
CA GLU A 165 15.66 5.62 7.13
C GLU A 165 16.88 6.50 6.83
N GLY A 166 17.94 6.42 7.64
CA GLY A 166 19.19 7.15 7.39
C GLY A 166 20.14 6.47 6.40
N LYS A 167 19.76 5.35 5.79
CA LYS A 167 20.62 4.73 4.78
C LYS A 167 20.54 5.59 3.52
N VAL A 168 21.58 6.39 3.26
CA VAL A 168 21.72 7.11 1.99
C VAL A 168 21.69 6.05 0.89
N ILE A 169 20.60 6.03 0.12
CA ILE A 169 20.51 5.18 -1.07
C ILE A 169 21.37 5.89 -2.12
N SER A 170 22.68 5.62 -2.10
CA SER A 170 23.54 5.97 -3.22
C SER A 170 22.97 5.27 -4.45
N ASN A 171 22.47 6.03 -5.42
CA ASN A 171 21.91 5.47 -6.64
C ASN A 171 23.05 4.73 -7.38
N PRO A 172 23.05 3.38 -7.42
CA PRO A 172 24.19 2.62 -7.92
C PRO A 172 24.42 2.83 -9.43
N ASN A 173 23.46 3.41 -10.14
CA ASN A 173 23.55 3.71 -11.57
C ASN A 173 24.21 5.06 -11.88
N VAL A 174 24.29 5.99 -10.92
CA VAL A 174 24.88 7.33 -11.17
C VAL A 174 26.42 7.28 -11.10
N ASP A 175 26.99 6.39 -10.27
CA ASP A 175 28.45 6.33 -10.09
C ASP A 175 29.17 5.42 -11.10
N LYS A 176 28.45 4.65 -11.93
CA LYS A 176 29.09 3.74 -12.90
C LYS A 176 29.46 4.38 -14.23
N SER A 177 28.80 5.47 -14.65
CA SER A 177 29.02 6.08 -15.97
C SER A 177 30.25 6.99 -16.06
N ASN A 178 30.95 7.25 -14.95
CA ASN A 178 32.15 8.11 -14.92
C ASN A 178 33.45 7.34 -14.64
N ARG A 179 33.45 6.00 -14.68
CA ARG A 179 34.61 5.18 -14.34
C ARG A 179 35.28 4.46 -15.52
N ASP A 180 34.98 4.90 -16.74
CA ASP A 180 35.69 4.47 -17.95
C ASP A 180 36.85 5.43 -18.23
N GLY A 181 37.97 5.21 -17.53
CA GLY A 181 39.19 5.99 -17.70
C GLY A 181 40.40 5.34 -17.04
N ASN A 182 40.95 4.30 -17.67
CA ASN A 182 42.38 3.94 -17.73
C ASN A 182 43.29 3.94 -16.48
N ASP A 183 42.78 3.88 -15.25
CA ASP A 183 43.66 3.74 -14.08
C ASP A 183 43.86 2.27 -13.69
N GLU A 184 45.11 1.86 -13.88
CA GLU A 184 45.71 0.56 -13.59
C GLU A 184 45.37 0.06 -12.18
N ALA A 185 44.96 -1.21 -12.10
CA ALA A 185 44.44 -1.86 -10.91
C ALA A 185 45.46 -1.93 -9.76
N THR A 186 45.43 -0.95 -8.85
CA THR A 186 45.89 -1.14 -7.48
C THR A 186 44.70 -1.46 -6.59
N ASP A 187 44.65 -2.70 -6.09
CA ASP A 187 43.74 -3.21 -5.05
C ASP A 187 43.95 -2.46 -3.72
N THR A 188 43.59 -1.19 -3.67
CA THR A 188 43.41 -0.47 -2.40
C THR A 188 42.00 -0.71 -1.89
N ILE A 189 41.90 -1.60 -0.89
CA ILE A 189 40.73 -1.74 -0.02
C ILE A 189 40.30 -0.33 0.40
N PRO A 190 39.04 0.08 0.14
CA PRO A 190 38.58 1.42 0.49
C PRO A 190 38.71 1.63 1.99
N THR A 191 39.64 2.50 2.38
CA THR A 191 39.84 2.90 3.78
C THR A 191 38.58 3.58 4.30
N THR A 192 38.09 3.09 5.42
CA THR A 192 36.85 3.43 6.13
C THR A 192 36.78 4.85 6.72
N SER A 193 37.59 5.79 6.24
CA SER A 193 37.85 7.07 6.90
C SER A 193 36.89 8.22 6.57
N SER A 194 35.85 8.03 5.76
CA SER A 194 34.88 9.08 5.38
C SER A 194 33.45 8.88 5.92
N VAL A 195 33.25 8.06 6.95
CA VAL A 195 31.95 7.84 7.62
C VAL A 195 31.74 8.82 8.78
N SER A 196 31.82 10.13 8.53
CA SER A 196 31.59 11.15 9.58
C SER A 196 30.42 12.11 9.33
N ARG A 197 29.74 12.03 8.19
CA ARG A 197 28.43 12.68 8.04
C ARG A 197 27.36 11.70 8.46
N LEU A 198 26.86 11.88 9.69
CA LEU A 198 25.55 11.35 10.08
C LEU A 198 24.58 11.66 8.93
N PRO A 199 23.83 10.65 8.44
CA PRO A 199 22.90 10.86 7.34
C PRO A 199 21.98 12.03 7.68
N ASN A 200 21.70 12.86 6.67
CA ASN A 200 20.90 14.04 6.85
C ASN A 200 19.57 13.60 7.48
N LYS A 201 19.29 14.02 8.72
CA LYS A 201 18.07 13.67 9.46
C LYS A 201 16.79 14.18 8.76
N SER A 202 16.94 14.81 7.59
CA SER A 202 15.87 15.24 6.73
C SER A 202 14.99 14.10 6.21
N ASP A 203 15.53 12.88 6.12
CA ASP A 203 14.86 11.81 5.38
C ASP A 203 14.11 10.84 6.31
N TRP A 204 14.14 11.10 7.62
CA TRP A 204 13.52 10.24 8.63
C TRP A 204 12.05 10.58 8.79
N TRP A 205 11.22 10.21 7.81
CA TRP A 205 9.80 10.52 7.80
C TRP A 205 9.07 10.00 9.02
N SER A 206 9.36 8.77 9.45
CA SER A 206 8.72 8.18 10.63
C SER A 206 9.01 9.03 11.88
N TYR A 207 10.27 9.43 12.05
CA TYR A 207 10.67 10.31 13.15
C TYR A 207 10.06 11.71 13.00
N ARG A 208 9.99 12.26 11.79
CA ARG A 208 9.44 13.60 11.52
C ARG A 208 7.94 13.71 11.77
N LEU A 209 7.18 12.65 11.55
CA LEU A 209 5.75 12.61 11.89
C LEU A 209 5.52 12.64 13.41
N LEU A 210 6.53 12.36 14.22
CA LEU A 210 6.37 12.45 15.66
C LEU A 210 6.28 13.90 16.14
N PRO A 211 5.53 14.13 17.23
CA PRO A 211 5.46 15.42 17.91
C PRO A 211 6.85 15.89 18.35
N PRO A 212 7.12 17.20 18.41
CA PRO A 212 8.38 17.73 18.89
C PRO A 212 8.80 17.21 20.28
N THR A 213 7.84 17.11 21.21
CA THR A 213 8.06 16.59 22.56
C THR A 213 8.46 15.12 22.55
N THR A 214 7.72 14.31 21.81
CA THR A 214 8.03 12.89 21.62
C THR A 214 9.39 12.68 20.98
N ARG A 215 9.75 13.49 19.98
CA ARG A 215 11.08 13.47 19.35
C ARG A 215 12.21 13.79 20.33
N TRP A 216 12.01 14.79 21.19
CA TRP A 216 12.96 15.16 22.24
C TRP A 216 13.16 14.01 23.23
N ILE A 217 12.07 13.37 23.65
CA ILE A 217 12.11 12.21 24.55
C ILE A 217 12.87 11.05 23.90
N LEU A 218 12.55 10.71 22.65
CA LEU A 218 13.27 9.68 21.90
C LEU A 218 14.75 10.00 21.68
N ALA A 219 15.11 11.27 21.57
CA ALA A 219 16.51 11.68 21.44
C ALA A 219 17.30 11.46 22.74
N ILE A 220 16.63 11.42 23.89
CA ILE A 220 17.26 11.25 25.21
C ILE A 220 17.28 9.78 25.63
N ILE A 221 16.24 9.00 25.29
CA ILE A 221 16.16 7.60 25.73
C ILE A 221 17.25 6.78 25.02
N PRO A 222 18.17 6.15 25.76
CA PRO A 222 19.20 5.32 25.15
C PRO A 222 18.61 4.16 24.34
N SER A 223 19.15 3.91 23.15
CA SER A 223 18.70 2.85 22.24
C SER A 223 18.73 1.45 22.88
N PHE A 224 19.63 1.20 23.85
CA PHE A 224 19.69 -0.08 24.56
C PHE A 224 18.43 -0.41 25.38
N LEU A 225 17.61 0.59 25.75
CA LEU A 225 16.33 0.37 26.42
C LEU A 225 15.25 -0.18 25.48
N PHE A 226 15.50 -0.09 24.17
CA PHE A 226 14.66 -0.65 23.14
C PHE A 226 15.47 -1.69 22.34
N PRO A 227 15.75 -2.87 22.91
CA PRO A 227 16.53 -3.86 22.21
C PRO A 227 15.79 -4.35 20.95
N ARG A 228 16.56 -4.54 19.87
CA ARG A 228 16.07 -4.85 18.50
C ARG A 228 14.98 -5.90 18.43
N TRP A 229 15.05 -6.93 19.26
CA TRP A 229 14.05 -8.00 19.27
C TRP A 229 12.62 -7.54 19.60
N PHE A 230 12.42 -6.36 20.23
CA PHE A 230 11.08 -5.81 20.45
C PHE A 230 10.38 -5.44 19.15
N HIS A 231 11.16 -5.03 18.16
CA HIS A 231 10.65 -4.48 16.91
C HIS A 231 11.16 -5.23 15.68
N ALA A 232 11.97 -6.28 15.85
CA ALA A 232 12.42 -7.19 14.80
C ALA A 232 11.25 -7.70 13.93
N ASN A 233 10.07 -7.90 14.52
CA ASN A 233 8.89 -8.26 13.76
C ASN A 233 8.38 -7.14 12.84
N ILE A 234 8.36 -5.91 13.32
CA ILE A 234 7.93 -4.75 12.52
C ILE A 234 8.98 -4.46 11.46
N GLU A 235 10.24 -4.46 11.86
CA GLU A 235 11.42 -4.35 11.00
C GLU A 235 11.39 -5.36 9.83
N LEU A 236 11.19 -6.65 10.11
CA LEU A 236 11.13 -7.68 9.06
C LEU A 236 9.97 -7.45 8.08
N ARG A 237 8.79 -7.07 8.58
CA ARG A 237 7.61 -6.81 7.74
C ARG A 237 7.81 -5.59 6.86
N THR A 238 8.25 -4.49 7.46
CA THR A 238 8.51 -3.25 6.75
C THR A 238 9.64 -3.42 5.74
N ALA A 239 10.70 -4.16 6.07
CA ALA A 239 11.79 -4.49 5.13
C ALA A 239 11.31 -5.35 3.96
N TYR A 240 10.50 -6.38 4.24
CA TYR A 240 9.90 -7.21 3.20
C TYR A 240 9.01 -6.37 2.27
N LEU A 241 8.05 -5.62 2.83
CA LEU A 241 7.12 -4.80 2.03
C LEU A 241 7.84 -3.74 1.22
N ASN A 242 8.85 -3.05 1.78
CA ASN A 242 9.64 -2.08 1.01
C ASN A 242 10.27 -2.76 -0.20
N ARG A 243 10.90 -3.93 -0.02
CA ARG A 243 11.53 -4.67 -1.12
C ARG A 243 10.52 -5.23 -2.12
N ALA A 244 9.37 -5.71 -1.65
CA ALA A 244 8.30 -6.20 -2.52
C ALA A 244 7.74 -5.09 -3.41
N VAL A 245 7.47 -3.91 -2.83
CA VAL A 245 7.01 -2.72 -3.56
C VAL A 245 8.09 -2.22 -4.52
N ASP A 246 9.33 -2.09 -4.06
CA ASP A 246 10.46 -1.68 -4.91
C ASP A 246 10.63 -2.66 -6.08
N HIS A 247 10.52 -3.97 -5.82
CA HIS A 247 10.60 -5.01 -6.86
C HIS A 247 9.47 -4.91 -7.89
N MET A 248 8.24 -4.58 -7.48
CA MET A 248 7.12 -4.36 -8.39
C MET A 248 7.29 -3.11 -9.23
N ILE A 249 7.74 -2.01 -8.64
CA ILE A 249 8.09 -0.77 -9.36
C ILE A 249 9.19 -1.07 -10.39
N ASP A 250 10.30 -1.66 -9.97
CA ASP A 250 11.46 -1.90 -10.83
C ASP A 250 11.18 -2.94 -11.93
N ARG A 251 10.33 -3.94 -11.65
CA ARG A 251 9.85 -4.88 -12.67
C ARG A 251 9.04 -4.14 -13.73
N ARG A 252 8.09 -3.29 -13.32
CA ARG A 252 7.23 -2.59 -14.29
C ARG A 252 8.03 -1.57 -15.11
N MET A 253 8.93 -0.82 -14.48
CA MET A 253 9.83 0.11 -15.19
C MET A 253 10.67 -0.59 -16.27
N ARG A 254 11.18 -1.79 -15.98
CA ARG A 254 11.94 -2.58 -16.98
C ARG A 254 11.08 -3.01 -18.16
N ILE A 255 9.86 -3.48 -17.91
CA ILE A 255 8.91 -3.84 -18.97
C ILE A 255 8.64 -2.63 -19.87
N TRP A 256 8.45 -1.44 -19.29
CA TRP A 256 8.27 -0.21 -20.07
C TRP A 256 9.49 0.19 -20.88
N GLU A 257 10.69 0.06 -20.32
CA GLU A 257 11.92 0.32 -21.09
C GLU A 257 12.06 -0.63 -22.28
N GLU A 258 11.64 -1.88 -22.14
CA GLU A 258 11.64 -2.88 -23.22
C GLU A 258 10.58 -2.56 -24.28
N GLU A 259 9.35 -2.23 -23.86
CA GLU A 259 8.25 -1.80 -24.74
C GLU A 259 8.63 -0.54 -25.54
N ALA A 260 9.22 0.46 -24.88
CA ALA A 260 9.67 1.69 -25.53
C ALA A 260 10.77 1.43 -26.58
N LYS A 261 11.75 0.59 -26.25
CA LYS A 261 12.80 0.17 -27.20
C LYS A 261 12.21 -0.57 -28.40
N GLN A 262 11.22 -1.42 -28.17
CA GLN A 262 10.54 -2.16 -29.22
C GLN A 262 9.73 -1.23 -30.12
N GLU A 263 9.03 -0.25 -29.56
CA GLU A 263 8.31 0.77 -30.33
C GLU A 263 9.27 1.62 -31.18
N ASP A 264 10.37 2.09 -30.60
CA ASP A 264 11.40 2.85 -31.31
C ASP A 264 11.98 2.05 -32.49
N TYR A 265 12.26 0.76 -32.28
CA TYR A 265 12.74 -0.14 -33.32
C TYR A 265 11.71 -0.29 -34.46
N LEU A 266 10.43 -0.46 -34.13
CA LEU A 266 9.36 -0.55 -35.14
C LEU A 266 9.16 0.78 -35.88
N LEU A 267 9.28 1.92 -35.19
CA LEU A 267 9.24 3.24 -35.81
C LEU A 267 10.41 3.43 -36.77
N GLN A 268 11.60 2.96 -36.41
CA GLN A 268 12.76 3.00 -37.29
C GLN A 268 12.53 2.15 -38.56
N GLN A 269 12.03 0.93 -38.43
CA GLN A 269 11.68 0.09 -39.59
C GLN A 269 10.64 0.75 -40.51
N ARG A 270 9.63 1.43 -39.94
CA ARG A 270 8.63 2.16 -40.75
C ARG A 270 9.23 3.35 -41.49
N LYS A 271 10.16 4.08 -40.86
CA LYS A 271 10.88 5.20 -41.52
C LYS A 271 11.73 4.72 -42.69
N GLU A 272 12.30 3.53 -42.60
CA GLU A 272 13.08 2.91 -43.69
C GLU A 272 12.18 2.47 -44.85
N GLN A 273 10.95 2.03 -44.57
CA GLN A 273 10.02 1.54 -45.60
C GLN A 273 9.18 2.64 -46.29
N HIS A 274 8.94 3.80 -45.66
CA HIS A 274 8.04 4.83 -46.19
C HIS A 274 8.68 6.23 -46.26
N HIS A 275 8.49 6.92 -47.40
CA HIS A 275 9.05 8.25 -47.69
C HIS A 275 8.73 9.32 -46.61
N PRO A 276 9.63 10.31 -46.42
CA PRO A 276 9.87 11.02 -45.16
C PRO A 276 8.88 12.17 -44.88
N LYS A 277 7.59 11.90 -44.87
CA LYS A 277 6.57 12.86 -44.42
C LYS A 277 5.93 12.45 -43.10
N MET A 278 6.73 11.93 -42.16
CA MET A 278 6.26 11.63 -40.81
C MET A 278 6.54 12.81 -39.88
N MET A 279 5.46 13.36 -39.32
CA MET A 279 5.53 14.27 -38.18
C MET A 279 6.26 13.56 -37.02
N ILE A 280 7.16 14.30 -36.37
CA ILE A 280 7.77 13.88 -35.09
C ILE A 280 6.60 13.76 -34.10
N ARG A 281 6.14 12.53 -33.85
CA ARG A 281 5.31 12.26 -32.67
C ARG A 281 6.24 12.25 -31.48
N GLU A 282 5.91 13.06 -30.48
CA GLU A 282 6.54 12.92 -29.16
C GLU A 282 6.31 11.48 -28.70
N THR A 283 7.37 10.84 -28.21
CA THR A 283 7.29 9.50 -27.64
C THR A 283 6.25 9.52 -26.52
N PRO A 284 5.29 8.59 -26.49
CA PRO A 284 4.27 8.56 -25.45
C PRO A 284 4.94 8.61 -24.07
N ARG A 285 4.33 9.36 -23.15
CA ARG A 285 4.84 9.48 -21.79
C ARG A 285 4.90 8.09 -21.14
N PRO A 286 5.89 7.84 -20.27
CA PRO A 286 5.93 6.61 -19.52
C PRO A 286 4.62 6.45 -18.74
N ASN A 287 4.13 5.22 -18.73
CA ASN A 287 3.00 4.80 -17.91
C ASN A 287 3.20 5.20 -16.45
N LYS A 288 2.08 5.39 -15.73
CA LYS A 288 2.08 5.95 -14.39
C LYS A 288 1.98 4.85 -13.34
N ILE A 289 2.63 5.03 -12.20
CA ILE A 289 2.54 4.11 -11.06
C ILE A 289 1.66 4.71 -9.97
N ARG A 290 0.63 3.97 -9.58
CA ARG A 290 -0.22 4.27 -8.43
C ARG A 290 0.05 3.34 -7.27
N LEU A 291 0.08 3.89 -6.07
CA LEU A 291 0.10 3.14 -4.82
C LEU A 291 -1.25 3.24 -4.12
N VAL A 292 -1.79 2.12 -3.66
CA VAL A 292 -2.99 2.07 -2.81
C VAL A 292 -2.64 1.37 -1.51
N ILE A 293 -2.71 2.05 -0.38
CA ILE A 293 -2.35 1.49 0.94
C ILE A 293 -3.60 1.31 1.77
N LEU A 294 -3.94 0.07 2.08
CA LEU A 294 -5.06 -0.31 2.94
C LEU A 294 -4.59 -0.37 4.39
N GLY A 295 -5.32 0.28 5.30
CA GLY A 295 -4.93 0.37 6.71
C GLY A 295 -3.62 1.16 6.89
N ALA A 296 -3.50 2.27 6.18
CA ALA A 296 -2.23 2.98 6.05
C ALA A 296 -1.66 3.48 7.38
N GLY A 297 -2.49 3.72 8.39
CA GLY A 297 -2.11 4.23 9.69
C GLY A 297 -1.19 5.43 9.56
N TYR A 298 -0.05 5.38 10.24
CA TYR A 298 1.02 6.38 10.13
C TYR A 298 2.19 5.91 9.26
N ASP A 299 1.92 5.06 8.26
CA ASP A 299 2.94 4.63 7.31
C ASP A 299 3.50 5.80 6.50
N THR A 300 4.80 5.76 6.22
CA THR A 300 5.55 6.84 5.56
C THR A 300 6.05 6.48 4.18
N ARG A 301 5.78 5.26 3.72
CA ARG A 301 6.21 4.79 2.39
C ARG A 301 5.67 5.67 1.28
N SER A 302 4.40 6.08 1.40
CA SER A 302 3.72 6.98 0.47
C SER A 302 4.52 8.26 0.22
N VAL A 303 4.83 8.98 1.30
CA VAL A 303 5.63 10.22 1.25
C VAL A 303 7.01 9.95 0.67
N ARG A 304 7.69 8.88 1.13
CA ARG A 304 9.03 8.54 0.63
C ARG A 304 9.03 8.25 -0.87
N LEU A 305 8.10 7.45 -1.36
CA LEU A 305 8.06 7.03 -2.77
C LEU A 305 7.65 8.18 -3.70
N LEU A 306 6.72 9.04 -3.26
CA LEU A 306 6.35 10.26 -4.00
C LEU A 306 7.53 11.22 -4.13
N GLN A 307 8.27 11.46 -3.04
CA GLN A 307 9.45 12.34 -3.08
C GLN A 307 10.57 11.81 -3.96
N GLN A 308 10.72 10.49 -3.99
CA GLN A 308 11.68 9.83 -4.86
C GLN A 308 11.23 9.85 -6.33
N GLY A 309 10.00 10.30 -6.63
CA GLY A 309 9.42 10.24 -7.97
C GLY A 309 9.27 8.80 -8.48
N ARG A 310 9.14 7.83 -7.57
CA ARG A 310 9.00 6.40 -7.92
C ARG A 310 7.57 5.96 -8.09
N VAL A 311 6.64 6.78 -7.60
CA VAL A 311 5.20 6.64 -7.82
C VAL A 311 4.63 8.00 -8.17
N ASP A 312 3.61 8.01 -9.02
CA ASP A 312 2.96 9.22 -9.51
C ASP A 312 1.76 9.60 -8.65
N GLN A 313 1.12 8.63 -8.00
CA GLN A 313 -0.07 8.86 -7.18
C GLN A 313 -0.13 7.88 -6.01
N VAL A 314 -0.61 8.33 -4.85
CA VAL A 314 -0.80 7.49 -3.68
C VAL A 314 -2.15 7.72 -3.03
N TRP A 315 -2.85 6.64 -2.75
CA TRP A 315 -4.11 6.64 -2.00
C TRP A 315 -3.95 5.82 -0.74
N GLU A 316 -4.28 6.40 0.40
CA GLU A 316 -4.20 5.77 1.71
C GLU A 316 -5.60 5.67 2.30
N PHE A 317 -5.99 4.47 2.75
CA PHE A 317 -7.28 4.22 3.37
C PHE A 317 -7.07 3.77 4.83
N ASP A 318 -7.79 4.38 5.75
CA ASP A 318 -7.87 3.97 7.16
C ASP A 318 -9.09 4.63 7.82
N LEU A 319 -9.37 4.30 9.07
CA LEU A 319 -10.46 4.89 9.83
C LEU A 319 -10.41 6.42 9.79
N PRO A 320 -11.56 7.12 9.70
CA PRO A 320 -11.59 8.58 9.59
C PRO A 320 -10.74 9.32 10.64
N PRO A 321 -10.82 8.98 11.95
CA PRO A 321 -9.99 9.64 12.97
C PRO A 321 -8.49 9.46 12.77
N VAL A 322 -8.06 8.33 12.18
CA VAL A 322 -6.65 8.03 11.91
C VAL A 322 -6.15 8.88 10.74
N MET A 323 -6.94 8.96 9.67
CA MET A 323 -6.60 9.77 8.50
C MET A 323 -6.64 11.27 8.78
N GLU A 324 -7.59 11.75 9.58
CA GLU A 324 -7.60 13.14 10.06
C GLU A 324 -6.34 13.49 10.85
N SER A 325 -5.97 12.64 11.81
CA SER A 325 -4.75 12.80 12.60
C SER A 325 -3.50 12.82 11.70
N LYS A 326 -3.42 11.90 10.73
CA LYS A 326 -2.31 11.84 9.77
C LYS A 326 -2.23 13.10 8.90
N ARG A 327 -3.34 13.53 8.30
CA ARG A 327 -3.40 14.76 7.50
C ARG A 327 -2.93 15.97 8.31
N TRP A 328 -3.34 16.07 9.57
CA TRP A 328 -2.88 17.13 10.47
C TRP A 328 -1.36 17.09 10.69
N LEU A 329 -0.79 15.91 10.93
CA LEU A 329 0.67 15.75 11.08
C LEU A 329 1.42 16.12 9.79
N LEU A 330 0.89 15.75 8.62
CA LEU A 330 1.48 16.10 7.32
C LEU A 330 1.39 17.62 7.06
N ASN A 331 0.25 18.23 7.33
CA ASN A 331 0.01 19.67 7.16
C ASN A 331 0.93 20.51 8.05
N ARG A 332 1.09 20.13 9.32
CA ARG A 332 2.01 20.79 10.25
C ARG A 332 3.47 20.82 9.74
N ARG A 333 3.82 19.93 8.81
CA ARG A 333 5.17 19.83 8.23
C ARG A 333 5.30 20.49 6.87
N GLY A 334 4.24 21.13 6.35
CA GLY A 334 4.21 21.63 4.97
C GLY A 334 4.30 20.51 3.94
N LEU A 335 3.97 19.27 4.33
CA LEU A 335 3.93 18.10 3.46
C LEU A 335 2.51 17.81 2.98
N TRP A 336 1.55 18.64 3.38
CA TRP A 336 0.15 18.60 2.95
C TRP A 336 -0.23 19.98 2.41
N ASN A 337 -0.07 20.20 1.11
CA ASN A 337 -0.68 21.33 0.42
C ASN A 337 -2.07 20.85 0.06
N ALA A 338 -3.08 21.22 0.86
CA ALA A 338 -4.42 20.64 0.77
C ALA A 338 -5.00 20.68 -0.66
N PRO A 339 -5.61 19.58 -1.12
CA PRO A 339 -6.90 19.73 -1.79
C PRO A 339 -7.94 18.64 -1.45
N ILE A 340 -9.16 18.95 -1.86
CA ILE A 340 -10.47 18.27 -1.73
C ILE A 340 -11.04 18.19 -0.30
N PRO A 341 -12.09 19.00 0.01
CA PRO A 341 -12.84 18.88 1.25
C PRO A 341 -13.58 17.52 1.29
N PHE A 342 -13.05 16.58 2.07
CA PHE A 342 -13.62 15.23 2.24
C PHE A 342 -14.96 15.21 3.01
N HIS A 343 -15.37 16.33 3.61
CA HIS A 343 -16.60 16.42 4.43
C HIS A 343 -17.91 16.10 3.68
N GLN A 344 -17.90 15.96 2.34
CA GLN A 344 -19.11 15.62 1.58
C GLN A 344 -19.43 14.11 1.55
N TRP A 345 -18.49 13.20 1.83
CA TRP A 345 -18.74 11.76 1.72
C TRP A 345 -19.40 11.14 2.95
N GLU A 346 -19.17 11.71 4.15
CA GLU A 346 -19.68 11.19 5.42
C GLU A 346 -21.21 11.14 5.53
N GLN A 347 -21.95 11.70 4.55
CA GLN A 347 -23.42 11.69 4.55
C GLN A 347 -24.06 10.68 3.58
N GLY A 348 -23.30 9.77 2.97
CA GLY A 348 -23.86 8.73 2.08
C GLY A 348 -24.60 9.29 0.86
N LYS A 349 -24.38 10.58 0.52
CA LYS A 349 -24.92 11.19 -0.69
C LYS A 349 -23.86 11.03 -1.79
N PRO A 350 -24.18 10.37 -2.92
CA PRO A 350 -23.26 10.32 -4.04
C PRO A 350 -22.91 11.75 -4.46
N LEU A 351 -21.61 12.00 -4.71
CA LEU A 351 -21.09 13.28 -5.13
C LEU A 351 -21.87 13.74 -6.36
N LYS A 352 -22.70 14.80 -6.24
CA LYS A 352 -23.28 15.43 -7.42
C LYS A 352 -22.17 16.25 -8.08
N ASN A 353 -21.78 15.85 -9.29
CA ASN A 353 -20.73 16.49 -10.10
C ASN A 353 -20.96 17.99 -10.39
N ASP A 354 -22.12 18.54 -10.02
CA ASP A 354 -22.49 19.93 -10.33
C ASP A 354 -21.73 20.99 -9.52
N THR A 355 -21.07 20.61 -8.41
CA THR A 355 -20.49 21.60 -7.48
C THR A 355 -19.08 22.06 -7.86
N LEU A 356 -18.36 21.33 -8.73
CA LEU A 356 -16.96 21.65 -9.08
C LEU A 356 -16.80 22.56 -10.31
N LYS A 357 -17.88 22.88 -11.04
CA LYS A 357 -17.81 23.70 -12.26
C LYS A 357 -18.05 25.20 -12.08
N ASN A 358 -18.46 25.69 -10.90
CA ASN A 358 -18.91 27.08 -10.76
C ASN A 358 -17.92 28.08 -10.14
N ASP A 359 -16.78 27.67 -9.60
CA ASP A 359 -15.88 28.59 -8.87
C ASP A 359 -14.74 29.21 -9.69
N GLN A 360 -14.71 29.05 -11.02
CA GLN A 360 -13.70 29.69 -11.89
C GLN A 360 -14.18 30.91 -12.69
N SER A 361 -15.37 31.46 -12.41
CA SER A 361 -15.89 32.63 -13.14
C SER A 361 -16.35 33.78 -12.24
N SER A 362 -15.40 34.44 -11.57
CA SER A 362 -15.60 35.85 -11.14
C SER A 362 -14.28 36.59 -10.93
N SER A 363 -13.61 36.95 -12.03
CA SER A 363 -12.57 37.99 -12.01
C SER A 363 -13.25 39.37 -11.97
N GLY A 364 -13.59 39.84 -10.77
CA GLY A 364 -13.99 41.23 -10.51
C GLY A 364 -12.77 42.08 -10.20
N THR A 365 -12.40 42.96 -11.12
CA THR A 365 -11.36 43.98 -10.96
C THR A 365 -11.77 45.01 -9.92
N THR A 366 -11.01 45.11 -8.82
CA THR A 366 -10.95 46.34 -8.02
C THR A 366 -9.49 46.73 -7.82
N HIS A 367 -9.12 47.84 -8.45
CA HIS A 367 -7.91 48.60 -8.21
C HIS A 367 -7.99 49.21 -6.82
N GLU A 368 -7.00 48.97 -5.96
CA GLU A 368 -6.60 49.94 -4.95
C GLU A 368 -5.10 49.82 -4.66
N ASN A 369 -4.39 50.88 -5.05
CA ASN A 369 -3.01 51.16 -4.71
C ASN A 369 -2.87 51.27 -3.20
N ASN A 370 -1.84 50.64 -2.61
CA ASN A 370 -1.05 51.30 -1.57
C ASN A 370 0.34 50.67 -1.44
N ASN A 371 1.32 51.53 -1.71
CA ASN A 371 2.74 51.37 -1.46
C ASN A 371 3.00 51.29 0.05
N SER A 372 3.70 50.26 0.50
CA SER A 372 4.57 50.37 1.67
C SER A 372 5.71 49.36 1.57
N ASP A 373 6.90 49.91 1.37
CA ASP A 373 8.19 49.25 1.44
C ASP A 373 8.33 48.38 2.70
N ILE A 374 8.49 47.08 2.50
CA ILE A 374 9.07 46.18 3.49
C ILE A 374 10.22 45.45 2.82
N THR A 375 11.42 45.79 3.27
CA THR A 375 12.69 45.15 2.93
C THR A 375 12.61 43.64 3.20
N SER A 376 12.41 42.86 2.14
CA SER A 376 12.46 41.41 2.18
C SER A 376 13.92 40.95 2.21
N THR A 377 14.34 40.44 3.36
CA THR A 377 15.55 39.64 3.51
C THR A 377 15.35 38.33 2.76
N THR A 378 15.77 38.28 1.50
CA THR A 378 15.76 37.08 0.65
C THR A 378 16.80 36.10 1.15
N ALA A 379 16.43 35.30 2.16
CA ALA A 379 17.10 34.03 2.39
C ALA A 379 16.80 33.13 1.19
N SER A 380 17.87 32.73 0.50
CA SER A 380 17.89 31.73 -0.56
C SER A 380 17.21 30.43 -0.09
N ILE A 381 15.91 30.31 -0.31
CA ILE A 381 15.20 29.04 -0.32
C ILE A 381 15.53 28.44 -1.68
N GLN A 382 16.46 27.49 -1.70
CA GLN A 382 16.66 26.62 -2.85
C GLN A 382 15.28 26.08 -3.25
N GLU A 383 14.90 26.27 -4.52
CA GLU A 383 13.79 25.56 -5.16
C GLU A 383 14.06 24.06 -5.07
N THR A 384 13.71 23.46 -3.94
CA THR A 384 13.53 22.01 -3.86
C THR A 384 12.40 21.72 -4.83
N LYS A 385 12.71 21.09 -5.97
CA LYS A 385 11.78 20.50 -6.94
C LYS A 385 10.54 20.02 -6.19
N GLY A 386 9.50 20.86 -6.16
CA GLY A 386 8.47 20.79 -5.14
C GLY A 386 7.73 19.48 -5.28
N MET A 387 7.75 18.65 -4.23
CA MET A 387 6.86 17.50 -4.15
C MET A 387 5.45 18.00 -4.46
N LYS A 388 4.83 17.50 -5.53
CA LYS A 388 3.41 17.75 -5.79
C LYS A 388 2.63 16.91 -4.81
N VAL A 389 2.50 17.43 -3.60
CA VAL A 389 1.72 16.82 -2.52
C VAL A 389 0.27 16.53 -2.93
N ALA A 390 -0.23 17.20 -3.97
CA ALA A 390 -1.53 16.93 -4.59
C ALA A 390 -1.74 15.45 -4.97
N ASP A 391 -0.65 14.71 -5.16
CA ASP A 391 -0.67 13.31 -5.58
C ASP A 391 -0.83 12.31 -4.41
N LEU A 392 -0.84 12.79 -3.15
CA LEU A 392 -1.16 11.98 -1.97
C LEU A 392 -2.60 12.24 -1.51
N GLN A 393 -3.41 11.19 -1.48
CA GLN A 393 -4.78 11.21 -0.98
C GLN A 393 -4.89 10.34 0.27
N CYS A 394 -5.22 10.95 1.42
CA CYS A 394 -5.55 10.21 2.64
C CYS A 394 -7.07 10.18 2.77
N ILE A 395 -7.69 9.00 2.77
CA ILE A 395 -9.14 8.79 2.70
C ILE A 395 -9.63 8.09 3.96
N GLY A 396 -10.45 8.81 4.74
CA GLY A 396 -11.05 8.29 5.97
C GLY A 396 -12.23 7.38 5.65
N LEU A 397 -12.08 6.08 5.90
CA LEU A 397 -13.05 5.06 5.54
C LEU A 397 -12.97 3.85 6.48
N ASP A 398 -14.12 3.29 6.87
CA ASP A 398 -14.17 1.97 7.48
C ASP A 398 -14.09 0.86 6.42
N LEU A 399 -13.00 0.10 6.43
CA LEU A 399 -12.75 -0.98 5.47
C LEU A 399 -13.62 -2.22 5.73
N ASN A 400 -14.37 -2.29 6.84
CA ASN A 400 -15.45 -3.28 7.01
C ASN A 400 -16.73 -2.91 6.23
N GLN A 401 -16.75 -1.76 5.54
CA GLN A 401 -17.85 -1.34 4.68
C GLN A 401 -17.39 -1.42 3.21
N PRO A 402 -17.40 -2.62 2.59
CA PRO A 402 -16.83 -2.85 1.25
C PRO A 402 -17.52 -2.03 0.16
N ASP A 403 -18.79 -1.67 0.32
CA ASP A 403 -19.51 -0.80 -0.63
C ASP A 403 -18.95 0.63 -0.62
N ASN A 404 -18.66 1.17 0.56
CA ASN A 404 -18.04 2.49 0.65
C ASN A 404 -16.60 2.47 0.09
N PHE A 405 -15.88 1.37 0.30
CA PHE A 405 -14.56 1.17 -0.33
C PHE A 405 -14.66 1.10 -1.85
N ARG A 406 -15.63 0.35 -2.38
CA ARG A 406 -15.92 0.29 -3.82
C ARG A 406 -16.17 1.69 -4.39
N LEU A 407 -17.04 2.48 -3.78
CA LEU A 407 -17.34 3.85 -4.23
C LEU A 407 -16.08 4.73 -4.24
N ALA A 408 -15.24 4.62 -3.21
CA ALA A 408 -14.00 5.37 -3.14
C ALA A 408 -13.00 4.96 -4.24
N MET A 409 -12.89 3.66 -4.53
CA MET A 409 -12.04 3.13 -5.59
C MET A 409 -12.59 3.45 -6.99
N GLU A 410 -13.91 3.47 -7.17
CA GLU A 410 -14.56 3.90 -8.43
C GLU A 410 -14.26 5.37 -8.74
N TYR A 411 -14.36 6.24 -7.72
CA TYR A 411 -13.98 7.64 -7.84
C TYR A 411 -12.50 7.80 -8.21
N LEU A 412 -11.62 7.04 -7.54
CA LEU A 412 -10.19 7.01 -7.84
C LEU A 412 -9.95 6.67 -9.32
N VAL A 413 -10.62 5.65 -9.86
CA VAL A 413 -10.47 5.25 -11.27
C VAL A 413 -11.03 6.33 -12.22
N GLN A 414 -12.21 6.88 -11.91
CA GLN A 414 -12.90 7.92 -12.68
C GLN A 414 -12.08 9.21 -12.81
N GLU A 415 -11.45 9.67 -11.72
CA GLU A 415 -10.66 10.90 -11.72
C GLU A 415 -9.54 10.88 -12.79
N ASN A 416 -8.97 9.71 -13.06
CA ASN A 416 -7.92 9.58 -14.07
C ASN A 416 -8.45 9.57 -15.49
N THR A 417 -9.66 9.05 -15.70
CA THR A 417 -10.26 9.04 -17.05
C THR A 417 -10.59 10.46 -17.48
N ASP A 418 -11.10 11.28 -16.57
CA ASP A 418 -11.55 12.64 -16.90
C ASP A 418 -10.36 13.57 -17.20
N ALA A 419 -9.24 13.40 -16.48
CA ALA A 419 -8.00 14.16 -16.71
C ALA A 419 -7.36 13.93 -18.09
N THR A 420 -7.77 12.88 -18.82
CA THR A 420 -7.22 12.53 -20.14
C THR A 420 -8.07 13.01 -21.33
N SER A 421 -9.21 13.65 -21.08
CA SER A 421 -10.20 13.93 -22.13
C SER A 421 -9.89 15.11 -23.06
N ASP A 422 -9.05 16.07 -22.63
CA ASP A 422 -8.84 17.31 -23.41
C ASP A 422 -7.69 17.24 -24.43
N ASP A 423 -6.79 16.25 -24.35
CA ASP A 423 -5.67 16.12 -25.27
C ASP A 423 -5.75 14.79 -26.04
N SER A 424 -6.54 14.82 -27.12
CA SER A 424 -6.78 13.70 -28.05
C SER A 424 -5.52 13.11 -28.73
N SER A 425 -4.32 13.57 -28.37
CA SER A 425 -3.07 13.01 -28.86
C SER A 425 -2.72 11.70 -28.14
N LEU A 426 -3.27 10.61 -28.65
CA LEU A 426 -2.67 9.28 -28.78
C LEU A 426 -1.72 8.85 -27.65
N GLY A 427 -2.30 8.33 -26.57
CA GLY A 427 -1.57 7.59 -25.54
C GLY A 427 -2.24 7.76 -24.18
N ALA A 428 -3.35 7.05 -23.96
CA ALA A 428 -3.94 7.00 -22.62
C ALA A 428 -2.88 6.48 -21.65
N ASN A 429 -2.53 7.28 -20.64
CA ASN A 429 -1.54 6.88 -19.63
C ASN A 429 -2.09 5.67 -18.87
N GLU A 430 -1.59 4.47 -19.18
CA GLU A 430 -1.95 3.27 -18.44
C GLU A 430 -1.39 3.37 -17.02
N TRP A 431 -2.23 3.04 -16.04
CA TRP A 431 -1.83 3.01 -14.63
C TRP A 431 -1.41 1.61 -14.23
N TYR A 432 -0.21 1.48 -13.67
CA TYR A 432 0.18 0.30 -12.90
C TYR A 432 -0.13 0.53 -11.43
N THR A 433 -1.03 -0.27 -10.87
CA THR A 433 -1.46 -0.11 -9.48
C THR A 433 -0.84 -1.16 -8.57
N ILE A 434 -0.23 -0.71 -7.47
CA ILE A 434 0.28 -1.57 -6.40
C ILE A 434 -0.58 -1.35 -5.17
N VAL A 435 -1.33 -2.39 -4.76
CA VAL A 435 -2.10 -2.41 -3.52
C VAL A 435 -1.24 -2.97 -2.39
N ILE A 436 -1.25 -2.32 -1.23
CA ILE A 436 -0.47 -2.71 -0.05
C ILE A 436 -1.41 -2.96 1.12
N SER A 437 -1.19 -4.05 1.85
CA SER A 437 -1.79 -4.29 3.17
C SER A 437 -0.72 -4.67 4.18
N GLU A 438 -0.65 -3.97 5.32
CA GLU A 438 0.27 -4.30 6.42
C GLU A 438 -0.48 -4.40 7.75
N ALA A 439 -0.65 -5.62 8.25
CA ALA A 439 -1.29 -5.89 9.53
C ALA A 439 -2.71 -5.32 9.66
N LEU A 440 -3.45 -5.23 8.55
CA LEU A 440 -4.84 -4.78 8.49
C LEU A 440 -5.82 -5.94 8.63
N PHE A 441 -5.64 -7.00 7.82
CA PHE A 441 -6.64 -8.06 7.63
C PHE A 441 -6.97 -8.82 8.92
N LEU A 442 -6.06 -8.80 9.89
CA LEU A 442 -6.28 -9.39 11.21
C LEU A 442 -7.34 -8.66 12.06
N TYR A 443 -7.73 -7.45 11.66
CA TYR A 443 -8.71 -6.60 12.34
C TYR A 443 -10.04 -6.47 11.59
N LEU A 444 -10.12 -7.01 10.37
CA LEU A 444 -11.35 -6.97 9.58
C LEU A 444 -12.25 -8.16 9.94
N GLU A 445 -13.55 -8.02 9.67
CA GLU A 445 -14.47 -9.14 9.73
C GLU A 445 -14.06 -10.24 8.73
N PRO A 446 -14.40 -11.51 9.00
CA PRO A 446 -14.20 -12.59 8.03
C PRO A 446 -14.78 -12.23 6.66
N ASP A 447 -14.16 -12.69 5.58
CA ASP A 447 -14.56 -12.46 4.18
C ASP A 447 -14.34 -11.03 3.66
N ILE A 448 -14.21 -10.02 4.52
CA ILE A 448 -13.91 -8.64 4.09
C ILE A 448 -12.58 -8.57 3.30
N PRO A 449 -11.46 -9.19 3.74
CA PRO A 449 -10.23 -9.19 2.95
C PRO A 449 -10.41 -9.68 1.51
N ALA A 450 -11.16 -10.78 1.34
CA ALA A 450 -11.48 -11.32 0.02
C ALA A 450 -12.30 -10.32 -0.81
N GLN A 451 -13.33 -9.72 -0.22
CA GLN A 451 -14.17 -8.72 -0.90
C GLN A 451 -13.38 -7.49 -1.35
N LEU A 452 -12.49 -6.95 -0.51
CA LEU A 452 -11.65 -5.79 -0.85
C LEU A 452 -10.73 -6.10 -2.04
N LEU A 453 -10.10 -7.28 -2.06
CA LEU A 453 -9.24 -7.70 -3.17
C LEU A 453 -10.04 -7.94 -4.46
N THR A 454 -11.22 -8.55 -4.37
CA THR A 454 -12.13 -8.71 -5.52
C THR A 454 -12.60 -7.36 -6.07
N ILE A 455 -12.87 -6.36 -5.22
CA ILE A 455 -13.18 -4.99 -5.66
C ILE A 455 -12.01 -4.39 -6.45
N CYS A 456 -10.78 -4.50 -5.92
CA CYS A 456 -9.59 -3.99 -6.60
C CYS A 456 -9.41 -4.64 -7.97
N GLN A 457 -9.47 -5.97 -8.03
CA GLN A 457 -9.36 -6.72 -9.29
C GLN A 457 -10.40 -6.27 -10.32
N ASN A 458 -11.68 -6.25 -9.94
CA ASN A 458 -12.76 -5.91 -10.86
C ASN A 458 -12.64 -4.49 -11.42
N LEU A 459 -12.28 -3.52 -10.58
CA LEU A 459 -12.18 -2.12 -11.00
C LEU A 459 -11.01 -1.90 -11.96
N PHE A 460 -9.82 -2.38 -11.63
CA PHE A 460 -8.65 -2.21 -12.49
C PHE A 460 -8.73 -3.04 -13.77
N SER A 461 -9.34 -4.24 -13.73
CA SER A 461 -9.65 -4.98 -14.97
C SER A 461 -10.70 -4.30 -15.86
N SER A 462 -11.58 -3.45 -15.28
CA SER A 462 -12.56 -2.68 -16.06
C SER A 462 -11.93 -1.43 -16.68
N GLU A 463 -11.01 -0.78 -15.99
CA GLU A 463 -10.25 0.38 -16.47
C GLU A 463 -9.51 0.03 -17.77
N ASN A 464 -8.77 -1.09 -17.77
CA ASN A 464 -8.04 -1.55 -18.96
C ASN A 464 -8.95 -1.87 -20.15
N ARG A 465 -10.15 -2.43 -19.88
CA ARG A 465 -11.12 -2.73 -20.95
C ARG A 465 -11.72 -1.47 -21.59
N ARG A 466 -11.88 -0.39 -20.83
CA ARG A 466 -12.36 0.90 -21.37
C ARG A 466 -11.34 1.52 -22.30
N ILE A 467 -10.05 1.46 -21.94
CA ILE A 467 -8.94 1.97 -22.76
C ILE A 467 -8.92 1.28 -24.15
N GLN A 468 -9.18 -0.02 -24.21
CA GLN A 468 -9.21 -0.78 -25.47
C GLN A 468 -10.39 -0.38 -26.38
N LYS A 469 -11.59 -0.31 -25.83
CA LYS A 469 -12.79 0.01 -26.62
C LYS A 469 -12.74 1.40 -27.26
N GLY A 470 -12.02 2.35 -26.66
CA GLY A 470 -11.80 3.67 -27.23
C GLY A 470 -10.92 3.67 -28.49
N GLY A 471 -10.11 2.63 -28.70
CA GLY A 471 -9.16 2.55 -29.82
C GLY A 471 -9.65 1.83 -31.08
N GLU A 472 -10.77 1.11 -31.02
CA GLU A 472 -11.19 0.18 -32.09
C GLU A 472 -11.93 0.84 -33.28
N THR A 473 -12.13 2.16 -33.30
CA THR A 473 -12.98 2.80 -34.32
C THR A 473 -12.36 2.91 -35.73
N GLY A 474 -11.36 2.11 -36.14
CA GLY A 474 -10.97 2.15 -37.57
C GLY A 474 -9.75 1.40 -38.09
N SER A 475 -9.07 0.51 -37.35
CA SER A 475 -7.93 -0.22 -37.94
C SER A 475 -7.81 -1.65 -37.44
N THR A 476 -8.06 -2.60 -38.34
CA THR A 476 -8.11 -4.07 -38.12
C THR A 476 -6.73 -4.75 -38.06
N SER A 477 -5.66 -4.04 -37.72
CA SER A 477 -4.33 -4.67 -37.64
C SER A 477 -4.17 -5.47 -36.34
N HIS A 478 -4.06 -6.80 -36.47
CA HIS A 478 -3.71 -7.77 -35.43
C HIS A 478 -2.36 -7.44 -34.76
N SER A 479 -2.35 -6.56 -33.76
CA SER A 479 -1.26 -6.46 -32.80
C SER A 479 -1.67 -7.23 -31.54
N GLN A 480 -0.97 -8.33 -31.26
CA GLN A 480 -1.09 -9.05 -30.00
C GLN A 480 -0.53 -8.14 -28.91
N SER A 481 -1.39 -7.39 -28.23
CA SER A 481 -1.00 -6.65 -27.03
C SER A 481 -0.64 -7.64 -25.91
N PRO A 482 0.34 -7.30 -25.07
CA PRO A 482 0.75 -8.15 -23.96
C PRO A 482 -0.40 -8.43 -22.99
N PRO A 483 -0.37 -9.57 -22.27
CA PRO A 483 -1.45 -9.99 -21.38
C PRO A 483 -1.73 -8.97 -20.26
N HIS A 484 -2.98 -8.53 -20.15
CA HIS A 484 -3.45 -7.45 -19.25
C HIS A 484 -3.34 -7.73 -17.74
N SER A 485 -2.93 -8.94 -17.34
CA SER A 485 -2.80 -9.33 -15.94
C SER A 485 -1.65 -8.62 -15.20
N GLU A 486 -0.80 -7.88 -15.91
CA GLU A 486 0.35 -7.18 -15.32
C GLU A 486 0.08 -5.73 -14.86
N SER A 487 -1.16 -5.26 -14.88
CA SER A 487 -1.51 -3.88 -14.47
C SER A 487 -1.74 -3.70 -12.97
N LEU A 488 -1.89 -4.78 -12.21
CA LEU A 488 -2.21 -4.76 -10.78
C LEU A 488 -1.34 -5.74 -10.00
N ALA A 489 -0.82 -5.31 -8.85
CA ALA A 489 -0.13 -6.18 -7.90
C ALA A 489 -0.63 -5.94 -6.46
N PHE A 490 -0.60 -6.98 -5.64
CA PHE A 490 -0.89 -6.90 -4.21
C PHE A 490 0.32 -7.33 -3.39
N CYS A 491 0.86 -6.41 -2.59
CA CYS A 491 1.95 -6.68 -1.66
C CYS A 491 1.40 -6.70 -0.23
N PHE A 492 1.67 -7.75 0.54
CA PHE A 492 1.06 -7.89 1.86
C PHE A 492 2.02 -8.40 2.94
N ALA A 493 1.72 -8.02 4.19
CA ALA A 493 2.36 -8.53 5.39
C ALA A 493 1.33 -8.72 6.52
N ASP A 494 0.44 -9.67 6.34
CA ASP A 494 -0.84 -9.75 7.03
C ASP A 494 -1.14 -11.09 7.72
N ARG A 495 -2.32 -11.14 8.37
CA ARG A 495 -2.92 -12.39 8.83
C ARG A 495 -4.18 -12.66 8.03
N LEU A 496 -4.17 -13.74 7.25
CA LEU A 496 -5.37 -14.26 6.60
C LEU A 496 -6.11 -15.14 7.62
N LEU A 497 -7.25 -14.68 8.13
CA LEU A 497 -8.00 -15.37 9.20
C LEU A 497 -8.75 -16.59 8.68
N GLU A 498 -9.06 -16.59 7.40
CA GLU A 498 -9.72 -17.66 6.66
C GLU A 498 -8.78 -18.87 6.45
N VAL A 499 -7.47 -18.66 6.57
CA VAL A 499 -6.48 -19.75 6.56
C VAL A 499 -6.31 -20.25 8.00
N PRO A 500 -6.61 -21.53 8.28
CA PRO A 500 -6.42 -22.11 9.60
C PRO A 500 -5.01 -21.85 10.15
N LEU A 501 -4.91 -21.63 11.47
CA LEU A 501 -3.64 -21.25 12.09
C LEU A 501 -2.57 -22.32 11.90
N GLU A 502 -2.98 -23.58 11.86
CA GLU A 502 -2.15 -24.76 11.63
C GLU A 502 -1.55 -24.77 10.23
N GLN A 503 -2.25 -24.17 9.26
CA GLN A 503 -1.87 -24.06 7.85
C GLN A 503 -1.25 -22.69 7.51
N SER A 504 -1.10 -21.79 8.48
CA SER A 504 -0.57 -20.44 8.24
C SER A 504 0.88 -20.40 7.71
N HIS A 505 1.60 -21.52 7.81
CA HIS A 505 2.96 -21.73 7.26
C HIS A 505 2.97 -22.71 6.08
N ASP A 506 1.80 -23.00 5.48
CA ASP A 506 1.68 -23.83 4.29
C ASP A 506 1.40 -22.94 3.08
N GLU A 507 2.38 -22.82 2.18
CA GLU A 507 2.28 -22.03 0.95
C GLU A 507 1.08 -22.45 0.11
N ASN A 508 0.77 -23.76 0.07
CA ASN A 508 -0.35 -24.27 -0.73
C ASN A 508 -1.70 -23.80 -0.18
N ALA A 509 -1.84 -23.70 1.14
CA ALA A 509 -3.07 -23.19 1.75
C ALA A 509 -3.26 -21.70 1.44
N ILE A 510 -2.16 -20.94 1.40
CA ILE A 510 -2.19 -19.52 1.01
C ILE A 510 -2.50 -19.37 -0.48
N GLN A 511 -1.86 -20.16 -1.33
CA GLN A 511 -2.13 -20.20 -2.77
C GLN A 511 -3.59 -20.53 -3.04
N GLN A 512 -4.14 -21.59 -2.43
CA GLN A 512 -5.55 -21.97 -2.59
C GLN A 512 -6.51 -20.86 -2.18
N TRP A 513 -6.18 -20.09 -1.14
CA TRP A 513 -6.99 -18.94 -0.74
C TRP A 513 -6.97 -17.84 -1.81
N PHE A 514 -5.80 -17.51 -2.37
CA PHE A 514 -5.69 -16.54 -3.47
C PHE A 514 -6.36 -17.03 -4.76
N ASP A 515 -6.19 -18.30 -5.13
CA ASP A 515 -6.80 -18.90 -6.32
C ASP A 515 -8.32 -18.78 -6.27
N LYS A 516 -8.91 -19.04 -5.10
CA LYS A 516 -10.36 -18.92 -4.86
C LYS A 516 -10.90 -17.52 -5.16
N ILE A 517 -10.10 -16.48 -4.93
CA ILE A 517 -10.51 -15.09 -5.15
C ILE A 517 -10.01 -14.51 -6.48
N GLY A 518 -9.43 -15.33 -7.35
CA GLY A 518 -8.97 -14.92 -8.68
C GLY A 518 -7.57 -14.29 -8.70
N TRP A 519 -6.71 -14.65 -7.75
CA TRP A 519 -5.34 -14.17 -7.63
C TRP A 519 -4.35 -15.33 -7.63
N THR A 520 -3.14 -15.12 -8.15
CA THR A 520 -2.02 -16.04 -8.06
C THR A 520 -0.95 -15.48 -7.14
N LEU A 521 -0.45 -16.31 -6.21
CA LEU A 521 0.71 -15.97 -5.38
C LEU A 521 1.98 -16.00 -6.23
N VAL A 522 2.74 -14.91 -6.20
CA VAL A 522 4.00 -14.72 -6.95
C VAL A 522 5.20 -14.88 -6.03
N ASP A 523 5.11 -14.34 -4.82
CA ASP A 523 6.13 -14.44 -3.79
C ASP A 523 5.49 -14.72 -2.45
N TRP A 524 6.19 -15.48 -1.60
CA TRP A 524 5.71 -15.83 -0.28
C TRP A 524 6.86 -16.03 0.69
N LEU A 525 6.70 -15.45 1.88
CA LEU A 525 7.62 -15.57 2.98
C LEU A 525 6.85 -15.83 4.29
N PRO A 526 6.89 -17.07 4.81
CA PRO A 526 6.27 -17.38 6.08
C PRO A 526 7.01 -16.68 7.22
N LYS A 527 6.27 -16.33 8.26
CA LYS A 527 6.82 -15.67 9.44
C LYS A 527 6.11 -16.08 10.72
N GLU A 528 6.88 -16.16 11.80
CA GLU A 528 6.31 -16.28 13.14
C GLU A 528 5.56 -14.99 13.59
N GLY A 529 4.53 -15.15 14.41
CA GLY A 529 3.82 -14.05 15.07
C GLY A 529 2.36 -13.94 14.68
N ALA A 530 1.79 -12.74 14.84
CA ALA A 530 0.37 -12.48 14.58
C ALA A 530 0.06 -12.30 13.09
N THR A 531 0.90 -11.54 12.36
CA THR A 531 0.89 -11.53 10.89
C THR A 531 1.97 -12.48 10.45
N ARG A 532 1.54 -13.53 9.78
CA ARG A 532 2.31 -14.74 9.50
C ARG A 532 2.64 -14.88 8.04
N GLN A 533 1.86 -14.21 7.19
CA GLN A 533 1.98 -14.30 5.76
C GLN A 533 2.52 -12.97 5.24
N MET A 534 3.62 -13.05 4.51
CA MET A 534 4.14 -11.95 3.71
C MET A 534 4.22 -12.45 2.29
N GLY A 535 3.82 -11.65 1.31
CA GLY A 535 3.76 -12.12 -0.06
C GLY A 535 3.52 -11.03 -1.09
N ILE A 536 3.62 -11.44 -2.34
CA ILE A 536 3.17 -10.71 -3.52
C ILE A 536 2.17 -11.59 -4.25
N SER A 537 1.03 -11.05 -4.66
CA SER A 537 0.10 -11.74 -5.55
C SER A 537 -0.34 -10.84 -6.69
N ARG A 538 -0.91 -11.45 -7.73
CA ARG A 538 -1.43 -10.78 -8.93
C ARG A 538 -2.75 -11.38 -9.37
N PRO A 539 -3.62 -10.63 -10.06
CA PRO A 539 -4.81 -11.21 -10.67
C PRO A 539 -4.47 -12.30 -11.69
N ILE A 540 -5.34 -13.31 -11.79
CA ILE A 540 -5.32 -14.35 -12.84
C ILE A 540 -5.79 -13.79 -14.18
#